data_AF-C5BUK1-F1
#
_entry.id   AF-C5BUK1-F1
#
_cell.length_a   1.000
_cell.length_b   1.000
_cell.length_c   1.000
_cell.angle_alpha   90.00
_cell.angle_beta   90.00
_cell.angle_gamma   90.00
#
_symmetry.space_group_name_H-M   'P 1'
#
loop_
_entity.id
_entity.type
_entity.pdbx_description
1 polymer ?
#
loop_
_entity_poly.entity_id
_entity_poly.type
_entity_poly.pdbx_seq_one_letter_code
_entity_poly.pdbx_strand_id
1 'polypeptide(L)'
;MNDWCYYFQPTDIHLIQSVPQGEMGFIRRVRDDLESALKRTQESNMYIYNPSCASDLTFILSNIASRLTSNTNPLLQLDFHGHRENGCLLASGEFVSWPSLSHSLGEINLRCKNRLAVISCACFSFKLIRLDRLDVPAPFNFLAAPSEEITIGSLQQRLTRFYQALIDQRDLENALKSLQPEFSFHWPEYDLFFVIRDELNKYRGNKGRKNLEEAVSSAIVSGQIEPNQIAVLRRRLRRLAQDFTEADLAKLVHDYLCGRKPFFTVEDLRTIERNPYWMR
;
A
#
# COMPACT_ATOMS: atom_id res chain seq x y z
N MET A 1 -1.46 14.94 14.66
CA MET A 1 -1.51 13.62 14.00
C MET A 1 -2.51 13.74 12.87
N ASN A 2 -2.19 13.31 11.65
CA ASN A 2 -3.22 13.17 10.62
C ASN A 2 -4.01 11.90 10.97
N ASP A 3 -5.23 12.07 11.49
CA ASP A 3 -6.14 11.00 11.94
C ASP A 3 -6.63 10.08 10.80
N TRP A 4 -6.10 10.24 9.58
CA TRP A 4 -6.48 9.49 8.39
C TRP A 4 -6.29 7.97 8.52
N CYS A 5 -5.31 7.52 9.33
CA CYS A 5 -5.13 6.08 9.59
C CYS A 5 -6.28 5.47 10.39
N TYR A 6 -7.09 6.28 11.09
CA TYR A 6 -8.21 5.82 11.92
C TYR A 6 -9.59 6.23 11.39
N TYR A 7 -9.66 7.18 10.46
CA TYR A 7 -10.91 7.64 9.85
C TYR A 7 -10.86 7.52 8.32
N PHE A 8 -10.82 6.28 7.82
CA PHE A 8 -11.10 6.00 6.41
C PHE A 8 -12.59 5.75 6.21
N GLN A 9 -13.20 6.48 5.27
CA GLN A 9 -14.56 6.24 4.80
C GLN A 9 -14.55 6.20 3.27
N PRO A 10 -14.93 5.07 2.65
CA PRO A 10 -14.87 4.96 1.20
C PRO A 10 -15.96 5.80 0.56
N THR A 11 -15.60 6.59 -0.44
CA THR A 11 -16.60 7.25 -1.31
C THR A 11 -17.02 6.34 -2.45
N ASP A 12 -16.08 5.52 -2.94
CA ASP A 12 -16.30 4.55 -4.00
C ASP A 12 -15.74 3.18 -3.58
N ILE A 13 -16.54 2.14 -3.74
CA ILE A 13 -16.15 0.75 -3.50
C ILE A 13 -16.16 0.01 -4.83
N HIS A 14 -14.99 -0.47 -5.25
CA HIS A 14 -14.82 -1.24 -6.48
C HIS A 14 -14.56 -2.70 -6.15
N LEU A 15 -15.51 -3.56 -6.46
CA LEU A 15 -15.39 -5.01 -6.31
C LEU A 15 -14.89 -5.60 -7.64
N ILE A 16 -13.68 -6.16 -7.64
CA ILE A 16 -13.06 -6.74 -8.84
C ILE A 16 -12.89 -8.24 -8.63
N GLN A 17 -13.58 -9.03 -9.45
CA GLN A 17 -13.83 -10.44 -9.17
C GLN A 17 -13.46 -11.28 -10.38
N SER A 18 -12.55 -12.25 -10.21
CA SER A 18 -12.24 -13.23 -11.26
C SER A 18 -12.01 -14.59 -10.60
N VAL A 19 -13.12 -15.29 -10.35
CA VAL A 19 -13.12 -16.66 -9.81
C VAL A 19 -14.02 -17.55 -10.67
N PRO A 20 -13.79 -18.88 -10.69
CA PRO A 20 -14.65 -19.81 -11.41
C PRO A 20 -16.12 -19.70 -10.98
N GLN A 21 -17.05 -19.95 -11.91
CA GLN A 21 -18.49 -19.78 -11.67
C GLN A 21 -19.02 -20.59 -10.47
N GLY A 22 -18.43 -21.75 -10.18
CA GLY A 22 -18.78 -22.59 -9.03
C GLY A 22 -18.46 -21.95 -7.67
N GLU A 23 -17.58 -20.96 -7.62
CA GLU A 23 -17.10 -20.32 -6.39
C GLU A 23 -17.77 -18.96 -6.13
N MET A 24 -18.56 -18.46 -7.09
CA MET A 24 -19.26 -17.17 -7.02
C MET A 24 -20.28 -17.05 -5.88
N GLY A 25 -20.73 -18.18 -5.31
CA GLY A 25 -21.71 -18.19 -4.22
C GLY A 25 -21.24 -17.45 -2.96
N PHE A 26 -19.93 -17.50 -2.67
CA PHE A 26 -19.29 -16.76 -1.58
C PHE A 26 -19.32 -15.25 -1.86
N ILE A 27 -18.83 -14.84 -3.03
CA ILE A 27 -18.72 -13.44 -3.46
C ILE A 27 -20.09 -12.76 -3.49
N ARG A 28 -21.11 -13.47 -4.00
CA ARG A 28 -22.48 -12.96 -4.09
C ARG A 28 -23.04 -12.58 -2.73
N ARG A 29 -22.81 -13.38 -1.69
CA ARG A 29 -23.36 -13.09 -0.35
C ARG A 29 -22.73 -11.86 0.29
N VAL A 30 -21.40 -11.72 0.19
CA VAL A 30 -20.69 -10.51 0.68
C VAL A 30 -21.20 -9.26 -0.04
N ARG A 31 -21.42 -9.36 -1.36
CA ARG A 31 -22.00 -8.26 -2.14
C ARG A 31 -23.41 -7.90 -1.68
N ASP A 32 -24.29 -8.89 -1.53
CA ASP A 32 -25.69 -8.65 -1.17
C ASP A 32 -25.78 -7.99 0.24
N ASP A 33 -24.90 -8.39 1.17
CA ASP A 33 -24.75 -7.76 2.48
C ASP A 33 -24.26 -6.30 2.38
N LEU A 34 -23.24 -6.05 1.56
CA LEU A 34 -22.68 -4.72 1.32
C LEU A 34 -23.70 -3.78 0.66
N GLU A 35 -24.41 -4.24 -0.38
CA GLU A 35 -25.49 -3.48 -1.02
C GLU A 35 -26.55 -3.05 -0.01
N SER A 36 -26.89 -3.96 0.91
CA SER A 36 -27.85 -3.68 1.98
C SER A 36 -27.33 -2.63 2.94
N ALA A 37 -26.03 -2.63 3.27
CA ALA A 37 -25.39 -1.60 4.08
C ALA A 37 -25.36 -0.23 3.40
N LEU A 38 -24.93 -0.19 2.13
CA LEU A 38 -24.83 1.06 1.37
C LEU A 38 -26.18 1.74 1.15
N LYS A 39 -27.26 0.98 0.99
CA LYS A 39 -28.63 1.53 0.90
C LYS A 39 -29.07 2.26 2.17
N ARG A 40 -28.53 1.89 3.34
CA ARG A 40 -28.86 2.53 4.62
C ARG A 40 -28.17 3.88 4.79
N THR A 41 -26.91 4.00 4.35
CA THR A 41 -26.11 5.23 4.55
C THR A 41 -26.21 6.20 3.37
N GLN A 42 -26.28 5.70 2.13
CA GLN A 42 -26.22 6.47 0.88
C GLN A 42 -24.93 7.31 0.72
N GLU A 43 -23.84 6.95 1.39
CA GLU A 43 -22.59 7.73 1.40
C GLU A 43 -21.51 7.23 0.43
N SER A 44 -21.66 6.02 -0.09
CA SER A 44 -20.68 5.42 -1.00
C SER A 44 -21.34 4.83 -2.24
N ASN A 45 -20.63 4.92 -3.36
CA ASN A 45 -20.99 4.23 -4.59
C ASN A 45 -20.37 2.83 -4.62
N MET A 46 -21.05 1.88 -5.27
CA MET A 46 -20.53 0.53 -5.50
C MET A 46 -20.44 0.22 -6.98
N TYR A 47 -19.31 -0.33 -7.39
CA TYR A 47 -19.03 -0.76 -8.77
C TYR A 47 -18.52 -2.19 -8.76
N ILE A 48 -18.97 -3.00 -9.73
CA ILE A 48 -18.61 -4.42 -9.83
C ILE A 48 -17.99 -4.68 -11.19
N TYR A 49 -16.89 -5.43 -11.19
CA TYR A 49 -16.14 -5.78 -12.38
C TYR A 49 -15.80 -7.26 -12.37
N ASN A 50 -15.94 -7.91 -13.53
CA ASN A 50 -15.64 -9.34 -13.71
C ASN A 50 -14.65 -9.54 -14.86
N PRO A 51 -13.36 -9.17 -14.70
CA PRO A 51 -12.36 -9.37 -15.74
C PRO A 51 -12.20 -10.86 -16.03
N SER A 52 -12.24 -11.24 -17.31
CA SER A 52 -12.08 -12.64 -17.70
C SER A 52 -10.61 -13.02 -17.93
N CYS A 53 -9.82 -12.09 -18.48
CA CYS A 53 -8.41 -12.27 -18.85
C CYS A 53 -7.54 -11.07 -18.43
N ALA A 54 -6.22 -11.16 -18.65
CA ALA A 54 -5.27 -10.14 -18.19
C ALA A 54 -5.49 -8.77 -18.84
N SER A 55 -5.87 -8.74 -20.13
CA SER A 55 -6.17 -7.50 -20.84
C SER A 55 -7.41 -6.81 -20.27
N ASP A 56 -8.45 -7.58 -19.91
CA ASP A 56 -9.67 -7.05 -19.30
C ASP A 56 -9.37 -6.42 -17.95
N LEU A 57 -8.60 -7.11 -17.09
CA LEU A 57 -8.20 -6.59 -15.78
C LEU A 57 -7.42 -5.28 -15.95
N THR A 58 -6.45 -5.25 -16.86
CA THR A 58 -5.64 -4.06 -17.14
C THR A 58 -6.52 -2.89 -17.61
N PHE A 59 -7.45 -3.15 -18.53
CA PHE A 59 -8.40 -2.15 -19.01
C PHE A 59 -9.31 -1.63 -17.91
N ILE A 60 -9.83 -2.50 -17.04
CA ILE A 60 -10.68 -2.13 -15.90
C ILE A 60 -9.91 -1.23 -14.94
N LEU A 61 -8.70 -1.61 -14.53
CA LEU A 61 -7.89 -0.81 -13.61
C LEU A 61 -7.54 0.55 -14.20
N SER A 62 -7.20 0.60 -15.49
CA SER A 62 -6.97 1.87 -16.20
C SER A 62 -8.23 2.75 -16.25
N ASN A 63 -9.41 2.16 -16.43
CA ASN A 63 -10.68 2.90 -16.43
C ASN A 63 -11.07 3.40 -15.03
N ILE A 64 -10.76 2.65 -13.98
CA ILE A 64 -10.93 3.12 -12.61
C ILE A 64 -10.02 4.33 -12.40
N ALA A 65 -8.73 4.21 -12.72
CA ALA A 65 -7.76 5.30 -12.58
C ALA A 65 -8.20 6.58 -13.31
N SER A 66 -8.80 6.48 -14.50
CA SER A 66 -9.20 7.66 -15.28
C SER A 66 -10.43 8.40 -14.74
N ARG A 67 -11.25 7.76 -13.89
CA ARG A 67 -12.46 8.35 -13.31
C ARG A 67 -12.25 8.93 -11.93
N LEU A 68 -11.23 8.47 -11.22
CA LEU A 68 -10.95 8.89 -9.86
C LEU A 68 -10.33 10.29 -9.83
N THR A 69 -10.64 11.02 -8.77
CA THR A 69 -10.14 12.38 -8.54
C THR A 69 -9.38 12.45 -7.22
N SER A 70 -8.69 13.56 -6.98
CA SER A 70 -8.01 13.82 -5.70
C SER A 70 -8.94 13.91 -4.49
N ASN A 71 -10.26 13.94 -4.68
CA ASN A 71 -11.25 13.99 -3.59
C ASN A 71 -11.93 12.63 -3.34
N THR A 72 -11.56 11.60 -4.10
CA THR A 72 -12.13 10.27 -3.96
C THR A 72 -11.33 9.45 -2.94
N ASN A 73 -12.03 8.70 -2.10
CA ASN A 73 -11.46 7.69 -1.19
C ASN A 73 -11.84 6.30 -1.70
N PRO A 74 -11.15 5.77 -2.73
CA PRO A 74 -11.51 4.48 -3.30
C PRO A 74 -11.10 3.33 -2.38
N LEU A 75 -11.99 2.35 -2.22
CA LEU A 75 -11.68 1.04 -1.67
C LEU A 75 -11.82 0.00 -2.78
N LEU A 76 -10.73 -0.68 -3.10
CA LEU A 76 -10.73 -1.81 -4.04
C LEU A 76 -10.76 -3.11 -3.27
N GLN A 77 -11.79 -3.94 -3.49
CA GLN A 77 -11.78 -5.34 -3.09
C GLN A 77 -11.35 -6.21 -4.27
N LEU A 78 -10.32 -7.03 -4.06
CA LEU A 78 -9.76 -7.93 -5.07
C LEU A 78 -10.08 -9.38 -4.70
N ASP A 79 -10.99 -10.00 -5.46
CA ASP A 79 -11.41 -11.39 -5.29
C ASP A 79 -10.88 -12.23 -6.45
N PHE A 80 -9.69 -12.80 -6.25
CA PHE A 80 -9.01 -13.68 -7.20
C PHE A 80 -8.45 -14.90 -6.48
N HIS A 81 -8.10 -15.95 -7.21
CA HIS A 81 -7.11 -16.89 -6.70
C HIS A 81 -5.72 -16.26 -6.78
N GLY A 82 -4.88 -16.55 -5.79
CA GLY A 82 -3.51 -16.07 -5.76
C GLY A 82 -2.52 -17.24 -5.80
N HIS A 83 -1.49 -17.09 -6.63
CA HIS A 83 -0.34 -17.99 -6.68
C HIS A 83 0.89 -17.24 -6.17
N ARG A 84 1.69 -17.92 -5.34
CA ARG A 84 2.84 -17.30 -4.65
C ARG A 84 3.81 -16.61 -5.63
N GLU A 85 4.10 -17.23 -6.76
CA GLU A 85 5.09 -16.72 -7.73
C GLU A 85 4.47 -16.08 -8.97
N ASN A 86 3.29 -16.53 -9.38
CA ASN A 86 2.73 -16.15 -10.70
C ASN A 86 1.80 -14.94 -10.60
N GLY A 87 1.32 -14.59 -9.40
CA GLY A 87 0.38 -13.51 -9.20
C GLY A 87 -1.06 -13.98 -9.06
N CYS A 88 -2.02 -13.16 -9.49
CA CYS A 88 -3.43 -13.54 -9.47
C CYS A 88 -3.81 -14.37 -10.70
N LEU A 89 -4.54 -15.45 -10.47
CA LEU A 89 -5.13 -16.30 -11.49
C LEU A 89 -6.52 -15.76 -11.84
N LEU A 90 -6.77 -15.58 -13.13
CA LEU A 90 -8.05 -15.12 -13.67
C LEU A 90 -8.89 -16.28 -14.18
N ALA A 91 -10.17 -16.01 -14.42
CA ALA A 91 -11.13 -17.01 -14.90
C ALA A 91 -10.74 -17.66 -16.23
N SER A 92 -9.98 -16.97 -17.10
CA SER A 92 -9.44 -17.56 -18.34
C SER A 92 -8.32 -18.58 -18.11
N GLY A 93 -7.76 -18.66 -16.90
CA GLY A 93 -6.55 -19.41 -16.60
C GLY A 93 -5.26 -18.62 -16.74
N GLU A 94 -5.33 -17.36 -17.21
CA GLU A 94 -4.18 -16.45 -17.27
C GLU A 94 -3.76 -15.95 -15.89
N PHE A 95 -2.48 -15.62 -15.76
CA PHE A 95 -1.92 -14.98 -14.56
C PHE A 95 -1.58 -13.52 -14.82
N VAL A 96 -1.84 -12.66 -13.82
CA VAL A 96 -1.27 -11.31 -13.75
C VAL A 96 -0.33 -11.23 -12.56
N SER A 97 0.94 -10.93 -12.84
CA SER A 97 1.99 -10.90 -11.81
C SER A 97 1.72 -9.86 -10.71
N TRP A 98 2.18 -10.15 -9.48
CA TRP A 98 2.09 -9.17 -8.37
C TRP A 98 2.75 -7.83 -8.70
N PRO A 99 3.95 -7.78 -9.33
CA PRO A 99 4.54 -6.53 -9.80
C PRO A 99 3.66 -5.73 -10.77
N SER A 100 3.04 -6.39 -11.75
CA SER A 100 2.15 -5.73 -12.72
C SER A 100 0.91 -5.16 -12.03
N LEU A 101 0.27 -5.94 -11.17
CA LEU A 101 -0.90 -5.51 -10.43
C LEU A 101 -0.57 -4.36 -9.46
N SER A 102 0.54 -4.46 -8.73
CA SER A 102 1.04 -3.41 -7.83
C SER A 102 1.28 -2.10 -8.59
N HIS A 103 1.87 -2.16 -9.79
CA HIS A 103 2.06 -0.99 -10.64
C HIS A 103 0.71 -0.34 -11.04
N SER A 104 -0.26 -1.13 -11.50
CA SER A 104 -1.59 -0.61 -11.84
C SER A 104 -2.32 0.01 -10.64
N LEU A 105 -2.17 -0.57 -9.44
CA LEU A 105 -2.71 0.02 -8.21
C LEU A 105 -2.02 1.35 -7.87
N GLY A 106 -0.70 1.46 -8.09
CA GLY A 106 0.04 2.71 -7.94
C GLY A 106 -0.47 3.83 -8.86
N GLU A 107 -0.80 3.51 -10.11
CA GLU A 107 -1.42 4.46 -11.04
C GLU A 107 -2.79 4.94 -10.55
N ILE A 108 -3.60 4.06 -9.95
CA ILE A 108 -4.85 4.44 -9.29
C ILE A 108 -4.58 5.34 -8.08
N ASN A 109 -3.63 4.94 -7.23
CA ASN A 109 -3.31 5.66 -6.00
C ASN A 109 -2.74 7.07 -6.26
N LEU A 110 -2.03 7.24 -7.38
CA LEU A 110 -1.59 8.55 -7.87
C LEU A 110 -2.77 9.48 -8.14
N ARG A 111 -3.83 8.98 -8.78
CA ARG A 111 -5.01 9.76 -9.17
C ARG A 111 -5.80 10.24 -7.97
N CYS A 112 -5.90 9.42 -6.92
CA CYS A 112 -6.60 9.78 -5.68
C CYS A 112 -5.69 10.44 -4.62
N LYS A 113 -4.45 10.82 -4.96
CA LYS A 113 -3.50 11.49 -4.05
C LYS A 113 -3.21 10.67 -2.78
N ASN A 114 -2.86 9.41 -2.98
CA ASN A 114 -2.48 8.47 -1.92
C ASN A 114 -3.59 8.21 -0.91
N ARG A 115 -4.79 7.89 -1.42
CA ARG A 115 -6.02 7.60 -0.64
C ARG A 115 -6.65 6.25 -0.96
N LEU A 116 -5.99 5.43 -1.79
CA LEU A 116 -6.50 4.12 -2.16
C LEU A 116 -6.36 3.13 -0.99
N ALA A 117 -7.47 2.55 -0.56
CA ALA A 117 -7.48 1.37 0.28
C ALA A 117 -7.66 0.11 -0.57
N VAL A 118 -6.94 -0.96 -0.24
CA VAL A 118 -7.06 -2.26 -0.92
C VAL A 118 -7.36 -3.34 0.10
N ILE A 119 -8.40 -4.12 -0.14
CA ILE A 119 -8.70 -5.38 0.55
C ILE A 119 -8.53 -6.49 -0.47
N SER A 120 -7.54 -7.37 -0.31
CA SER A 120 -7.35 -8.49 -1.22
C SER A 120 -7.68 -9.81 -0.54
N CYS A 121 -8.58 -10.55 -1.15
CA CYS A 121 -9.00 -11.89 -0.75
C CYS A 121 -8.18 -13.00 -1.43
N ALA A 122 -7.20 -12.64 -2.25
CA ALA A 122 -6.37 -13.60 -2.96
C ALA A 122 -5.21 -14.08 -2.08
N CYS A 123 -4.97 -15.39 -2.02
CA CYS A 123 -3.82 -15.97 -1.31
C CYS A 123 -2.50 -15.28 -1.72
N PHE A 124 -1.59 -15.08 -0.76
CA PHE A 124 -0.28 -14.43 -1.00
C PHE A 124 -0.32 -12.99 -1.53
N SER A 125 -1.48 -12.33 -1.56
CA SER A 125 -1.62 -10.95 -2.08
C SER A 125 -0.89 -9.90 -1.25
N PHE A 126 -0.38 -10.24 -0.06
CA PHE A 126 0.58 -9.39 0.65
C PHE A 126 1.87 -9.11 -0.17
N LYS A 127 2.14 -9.91 -1.22
CA LYS A 127 3.19 -9.64 -2.22
C LYS A 127 2.94 -8.40 -3.10
N LEU A 128 1.78 -7.76 -3.01
CA LEU A 128 1.52 -6.47 -3.66
C LEU A 128 2.39 -5.33 -3.11
N ILE A 129 2.96 -5.50 -1.93
CA ILE A 129 3.84 -4.53 -1.28
C ILE A 129 5.12 -4.35 -2.10
N ARG A 130 5.47 -3.09 -2.38
CA ARG A 130 6.67 -2.68 -3.11
C ARG A 130 7.36 -1.54 -2.36
N LEU A 131 8.47 -1.85 -1.70
CA LEU A 131 9.33 -0.89 -0.98
C LEU A 131 10.67 -0.66 -1.67
N ASP A 132 10.94 -1.41 -2.74
CA ASP A 132 12.17 -1.35 -3.52
C ASP A 132 12.28 -0.07 -4.36
N ARG A 133 11.17 0.65 -4.56
CA ARG A 133 11.11 1.88 -5.37
C ARG A 133 10.34 2.98 -4.67
N LEU A 134 11.06 4.02 -4.24
CA LEU A 134 10.47 5.23 -3.64
C LEU A 134 10.25 6.36 -4.67
N ASP A 135 10.73 6.18 -5.89
CA ASP A 135 10.62 7.09 -7.03
C ASP A 135 9.31 6.93 -7.82
N VAL A 136 8.41 6.05 -7.36
CA VAL A 136 7.09 5.84 -7.96
C VAL A 136 6.00 5.80 -6.89
N PRO A 137 4.74 6.05 -7.27
CA PRO A 137 3.61 5.96 -6.34
C PRO A 137 3.57 4.64 -5.58
N ALA A 138 3.32 4.71 -4.28
CA ALA A 138 2.96 3.54 -3.50
C ALA A 138 1.71 2.89 -4.11
N PRO A 139 1.61 1.54 -4.13
CA PRO A 139 0.49 0.85 -4.75
C PRO A 139 -0.85 1.18 -4.09
N PHE A 140 -0.85 1.57 -2.82
CA PHE A 140 -2.03 1.91 -2.04
C PHE A 140 -1.60 2.74 -0.83
N ASN A 141 -2.56 3.36 -0.15
CA ASN A 141 -2.35 3.97 1.17
C ASN A 141 -2.47 2.93 2.30
N PHE A 142 -3.30 1.92 2.10
CA PHE A 142 -3.55 0.84 3.04
C PHE A 142 -3.85 -0.47 2.30
N LEU A 143 -3.32 -1.58 2.80
CA LEU A 143 -3.61 -2.94 2.35
C LEU A 143 -4.03 -3.82 3.52
N ALA A 144 -5.17 -4.50 3.37
CA ALA A 144 -5.48 -5.72 4.09
C ALA A 144 -5.37 -6.91 3.12
N ALA A 145 -4.52 -7.87 3.42
CA ALA A 145 -4.33 -9.04 2.57
C ALA A 145 -3.77 -10.23 3.35
N PRO A 146 -4.07 -11.47 2.93
CA PRO A 146 -3.40 -12.64 3.46
C PRO A 146 -1.94 -12.72 2.97
N SER A 147 -1.04 -13.06 3.89
CA SER A 147 0.36 -13.37 3.59
C SER A 147 0.54 -14.80 3.08
N GLU A 148 -0.43 -15.67 3.34
CA GLU A 148 -0.41 -17.10 3.02
C GLU A 148 -1.72 -17.55 2.38
N GLU A 149 -1.99 -18.85 2.37
CA GLU A 149 -3.27 -19.41 1.93
C GLU A 149 -4.35 -19.17 2.98
N ILE A 150 -5.58 -18.93 2.53
CA ILE A 150 -6.74 -18.72 3.40
C ILE A 150 -7.87 -19.69 3.06
N THR A 151 -8.71 -20.00 4.05
CA THR A 151 -9.88 -20.87 3.88
C THR A 151 -11.13 -20.05 3.53
N ILE A 152 -11.81 -20.40 2.43
CA ILE A 152 -12.99 -19.67 1.91
C ILE A 152 -14.12 -19.55 2.93
N GLY A 153 -14.33 -20.56 3.77
CA GLY A 153 -15.42 -20.60 4.75
C GLY A 153 -15.37 -19.50 5.82
N SER A 154 -14.18 -19.16 6.34
CA SER A 154 -14.03 -18.10 7.35
C SER A 154 -14.06 -16.70 6.75
N LEU A 155 -13.71 -16.57 5.47
CA LEU A 155 -13.60 -15.28 4.78
C LEU A 155 -14.94 -14.53 4.69
N GLN A 156 -16.05 -15.25 4.47
CA GLN A 156 -17.36 -14.61 4.24
C GLN A 156 -17.83 -13.83 5.45
N GLN A 157 -17.86 -14.49 6.60
CA GLN A 157 -18.31 -13.89 7.84
C GLN A 157 -17.44 -12.68 8.23
N ARG A 158 -16.15 -12.73 7.91
CA ARG A 158 -15.19 -11.65 8.20
C ARG A 158 -15.42 -10.44 7.31
N LEU A 159 -15.56 -10.63 6.00
CA LEU A 159 -15.85 -9.52 5.08
C LEU A 159 -17.20 -8.87 5.38
N THR A 160 -18.24 -9.65 5.70
CA THR A 160 -19.53 -9.10 6.12
C THR A 160 -19.38 -8.23 7.37
N ARG A 161 -18.66 -8.71 8.41
CA ARG A 161 -18.40 -7.93 9.63
C ARG A 161 -17.53 -6.70 9.37
N PHE A 162 -16.54 -6.82 8.48
CA PHE A 162 -15.69 -5.72 8.06
C PHE A 162 -16.52 -4.59 7.47
N TYR A 163 -17.36 -4.89 6.48
CA TYR A 163 -18.18 -3.86 5.85
C TYR A 163 -19.25 -3.28 6.78
N GLN A 164 -19.84 -4.09 7.67
CA GLN A 164 -20.76 -3.58 8.69
C GLN A 164 -20.06 -2.56 9.61
N ALA A 165 -18.87 -2.88 10.12
CA ALA A 165 -18.12 -1.94 10.97
C ALA A 165 -17.65 -0.71 10.19
N LEU A 166 -17.14 -0.90 8.96
CA LEU A 166 -16.60 0.20 8.16
C LEU A 166 -17.69 1.18 7.70
N ILE A 167 -18.83 0.66 7.23
CA ILE A 167 -19.90 1.44 6.61
C ILE A 167 -20.95 1.87 7.62
N ASP A 168 -21.50 0.95 8.43
CA ASP A 168 -22.59 1.29 9.35
C ASP A 168 -22.06 2.01 10.60
N GLN A 169 -20.89 1.59 11.12
CA GLN A 169 -20.35 2.10 12.40
C GLN A 169 -19.26 3.17 12.22
N ARG A 170 -18.77 3.33 10.99
CA ARG A 170 -17.63 4.21 10.64
C ARG A 170 -16.38 3.95 11.47
N ASP A 171 -16.15 2.67 11.77
CA ASP A 171 -15.10 2.22 12.67
C ASP A 171 -14.11 1.35 11.91
N LEU A 172 -13.07 2.01 11.37
CA LEU A 172 -12.02 1.30 10.62
C LEU A 172 -11.28 0.32 11.53
N GLU A 173 -10.99 0.68 12.77
CA GLU A 173 -10.23 -0.17 13.69
C GLU A 173 -10.97 -1.50 13.94
N ASN A 174 -12.26 -1.43 14.26
CA ASN A 174 -13.09 -2.63 14.44
C ASN A 174 -13.34 -3.37 13.13
N ALA A 175 -13.45 -2.67 12.01
CA ALA A 175 -13.51 -3.30 10.69
C ALA A 175 -12.25 -4.15 10.46
N LEU A 176 -11.05 -3.60 10.66
CA LEU A 176 -9.80 -4.32 10.49
C LEU A 176 -9.67 -5.51 11.46
N LYS A 177 -10.02 -5.34 12.74
CA LYS A 177 -10.03 -6.46 13.70
C LYS A 177 -10.89 -7.64 13.23
N SER A 178 -11.99 -7.39 12.52
CA SER A 178 -12.85 -8.47 12.02
C SER A 178 -12.18 -9.36 10.95
N LEU A 179 -11.16 -8.85 10.25
CA LEU A 179 -10.39 -9.58 9.24
C LEU A 179 -9.27 -10.46 9.85
N GLN A 180 -8.93 -10.28 11.13
CA GLN A 180 -7.88 -11.06 11.79
C GLN A 180 -8.37 -12.45 12.25
N PRO A 181 -7.49 -13.47 12.28
CA PRO A 181 -6.06 -13.44 11.98
C PRO A 181 -5.66 -13.66 10.51
N GLU A 182 -6.61 -13.94 9.62
CA GLU A 182 -6.34 -14.36 8.23
C GLU A 182 -5.72 -13.25 7.38
N PHE A 183 -5.94 -11.99 7.75
CA PHE A 183 -5.40 -10.82 7.07
C PHE A 183 -4.27 -10.20 7.87
N SER A 184 -3.20 -9.87 7.15
CA SER A 184 -2.18 -8.95 7.59
C SER A 184 -2.50 -7.55 7.06
N PHE A 185 -2.04 -6.54 7.79
CA PHE A 185 -2.27 -5.13 7.47
C PHE A 185 -0.96 -4.44 7.15
N HIS A 186 -0.99 -3.55 6.16
CA HIS A 186 0.19 -2.81 5.76
C HIS A 186 -0.16 -1.39 5.32
N TRP A 187 0.67 -0.45 5.76
CA TRP A 187 0.59 0.97 5.47
C TRP A 187 1.96 1.43 4.98
N PRO A 188 2.13 1.68 3.66
CA PRO A 188 3.43 1.97 3.08
C PRO A 188 4.18 3.15 3.69
N GLU A 189 3.46 4.10 4.27
CA GLU A 189 4.04 5.27 4.92
C GLU A 189 4.82 4.94 6.21
N TYR A 190 4.44 3.88 6.95
CA TYR A 190 5.23 3.43 8.10
C TYR A 190 6.55 2.80 7.67
N ASP A 191 6.54 2.01 6.60
CA ASP A 191 7.78 1.43 6.08
C ASP A 191 8.69 2.53 5.53
N LEU A 192 8.11 3.55 4.87
CA LEU A 192 8.84 4.74 4.44
C LEU A 192 9.51 5.46 5.62
N PHE A 193 8.79 5.64 6.74
CA PHE A 193 9.36 6.19 7.97
C PHE A 193 10.59 5.39 8.40
N PHE A 194 10.47 4.07 8.54
CA PHE A 194 11.57 3.22 9.00
C PHE A 194 12.75 3.20 8.02
N VAL A 195 12.50 3.11 6.72
CA VAL A 195 13.54 3.12 5.68
C VAL A 195 14.32 4.43 5.70
N ILE A 196 13.63 5.57 5.71
CA ILE A 196 14.30 6.88 5.74
C ILE A 196 15.07 7.04 7.05
N ARG A 197 14.44 6.73 8.18
CA ARG A 197 15.06 6.84 9.51
C ARG A 197 16.33 6.02 9.60
N ASP A 198 16.27 4.76 9.17
CA ASP A 198 17.40 3.85 9.22
C ASP A 198 18.52 4.35 8.29
N GLU A 199 18.20 4.89 7.11
CA GLU A 199 19.17 5.50 6.20
C GLU A 199 19.84 6.75 6.80
N LEU A 200 19.08 7.64 7.44
CA LEU A 200 19.64 8.82 8.12
C LEU A 200 20.54 8.43 9.30
N ASN A 201 20.15 7.40 10.05
CA ASN A 201 20.91 6.92 11.19
C ASN A 201 22.17 6.14 10.81
N LYS A 202 22.25 5.57 9.59
CA LYS A 202 23.46 4.88 9.10
C LYS A 202 24.70 5.76 9.16
N TYR A 203 24.60 7.07 8.93
CA TYR A 203 25.77 7.97 8.86
C TYR A 203 25.92 8.89 10.08
N ARG A 204 25.23 8.59 11.19
CA ARG A 204 25.30 9.38 12.45
C ARG A 204 26.32 8.86 13.47
N GLY A 205 26.94 9.79 14.19
CA GLY A 205 27.88 9.50 15.28
C GLY A 205 29.15 8.76 14.85
N ASN A 206 29.83 8.12 15.81
CA ASN A 206 31.09 7.40 15.56
C ASN A 206 30.90 6.20 14.62
N LYS A 207 29.80 5.44 14.79
CA LYS A 207 29.43 4.35 13.88
C LYS A 207 29.17 4.86 12.46
N GLY A 208 28.55 6.03 12.32
CA GLY A 208 28.27 6.66 11.05
C GLY A 208 29.50 7.09 10.25
N ARG A 209 30.57 7.51 10.93
CA ARG A 209 31.86 7.79 10.26
C ARG A 209 32.42 6.53 9.59
N LYS A 210 32.36 5.39 10.29
CA LYS A 210 32.80 4.10 9.75
C LYS A 210 31.96 3.70 8.53
N ASN A 211 30.63 3.73 8.66
CA ASN A 211 29.71 3.41 7.58
C ASN A 211 29.88 4.33 6.35
N LEU A 212 30.19 5.61 6.56
CA LEU A 212 30.48 6.55 5.48
C LEU A 212 31.74 6.16 4.71
N GLU A 213 32.83 5.81 5.40
CA GLU A 213 34.06 5.39 4.73
C GLU A 213 33.90 4.03 4.03
N GLU A 214 33.12 3.11 4.59
CA GLU A 214 32.75 1.84 3.93
C GLU A 214 31.93 2.08 2.66
N ALA A 215 30.92 2.96 2.70
CA ALA A 215 30.10 3.28 1.53
C ALA A 215 30.93 3.94 0.40
N VAL A 216 31.82 4.87 0.75
CA VAL A 216 32.74 5.50 -0.21
C VAL A 216 33.70 4.46 -0.80
N SER A 217 34.28 3.59 0.04
CA SER A 217 35.18 2.53 -0.41
C SER A 217 34.47 1.56 -1.36
N SER A 218 33.25 1.16 -1.02
CA SER A 218 32.43 0.29 -1.87
C SER A 218 32.12 0.93 -3.22
N ALA A 219 31.82 2.24 -3.26
CA ALA A 219 31.54 2.96 -4.51
C ALA A 219 32.77 3.09 -5.41
N ILE A 220 33.97 3.20 -4.83
CA ILE A 220 35.24 3.19 -5.57
C ILE A 220 35.49 1.80 -6.16
N VAL A 221 35.39 0.75 -5.33
CA VAL A 221 35.65 -0.64 -5.75
C VAL A 221 34.66 -1.10 -6.83
N SER A 222 33.40 -0.66 -6.76
CA SER A 222 32.38 -0.98 -7.75
C SER A 222 32.47 -0.13 -9.03
N GLY A 223 33.39 0.84 -9.11
CA GLY A 223 33.50 1.75 -10.25
C GLY A 223 32.33 2.71 -10.42
N GLN A 224 31.52 2.92 -9.38
CA GLN A 224 30.37 3.83 -9.41
C GLN A 224 30.77 5.30 -9.36
N ILE A 225 31.98 5.60 -8.87
CA ILE A 225 32.51 6.96 -8.77
C ILE A 225 33.98 7.03 -9.17
N GLU A 226 34.36 8.17 -9.73
CA GLU A 226 35.74 8.53 -10.04
C GLU A 226 36.45 9.18 -8.84
N PRO A 227 37.80 9.16 -8.75
CA PRO A 227 38.54 9.73 -7.62
C PRO A 227 38.21 11.20 -7.32
N ASN A 228 37.92 12.01 -8.34
CA ASN A 228 37.52 13.42 -8.20
C ASN A 228 36.10 13.60 -7.61
N GLN A 229 35.27 12.56 -7.59
CA GLN A 229 33.92 12.58 -7.04
C GLN A 229 33.85 12.17 -5.56
N ILE A 230 34.93 11.62 -4.99
CA ILE A 230 34.98 11.14 -3.60
C ILE A 230 34.58 12.24 -2.60
N ALA A 231 35.16 13.45 -2.75
CA ALA A 231 34.87 14.56 -1.84
C ALA A 231 33.39 15.00 -1.94
N VAL A 232 32.82 14.94 -3.14
CA VAL A 232 31.41 15.25 -3.39
C VAL A 232 30.50 14.20 -2.73
N LEU A 233 30.80 12.91 -2.89
CA LEU A 233 30.04 11.83 -2.26
C LEU A 233 30.09 11.92 -0.74
N ARG A 234 31.28 12.10 -0.14
CA ARG A 234 31.43 12.29 1.31
C ARG A 234 30.58 13.45 1.81
N ARG A 235 30.61 14.59 1.11
CA ARG A 235 29.81 15.76 1.47
C ARG A 235 28.31 15.46 1.39
N ARG A 236 27.87 14.76 0.33
CA ARG A 236 26.46 14.35 0.16
C ARG A 236 25.99 13.43 1.29
N LEU A 237 26.76 12.40 1.63
CA LEU A 237 26.42 11.45 2.71
C LEU A 237 26.40 12.12 4.09
N ARG A 238 27.34 13.04 4.38
CA ARG A 238 27.31 13.83 5.64
C ARG A 238 26.11 14.75 5.71
N ARG A 239 25.80 15.44 4.61
CA ARG A 239 24.62 16.31 4.51
C ARG A 239 23.34 15.53 4.79
N LEU A 240 23.22 14.31 4.27
CA LEU A 240 22.08 13.44 4.57
C LEU A 240 21.94 13.16 6.08
N ALA A 241 23.01 12.93 6.83
CA ALA A 241 22.89 12.66 8.28
C ALA A 241 22.66 13.91 9.15
N GLN A 242 23.22 15.06 8.77
CA GLN A 242 23.31 16.26 9.61
C GLN A 242 22.33 17.34 9.21
N ASP A 243 22.16 17.58 7.92
CA ASP A 243 21.43 18.73 7.36
C ASP A 243 20.20 18.30 6.57
N PHE A 244 19.67 17.10 6.80
CA PHE A 244 18.40 16.67 6.20
C PHE A 244 17.27 17.56 6.71
N THR A 245 16.57 18.21 5.78
CA THR A 245 15.54 19.20 6.05
C THR A 245 14.14 18.69 5.71
N GLU A 246 13.10 19.39 6.17
CA GLU A 246 11.71 19.12 5.77
C GLU A 246 11.50 19.22 4.25
N ALA A 247 12.27 20.09 3.58
CA ALA A 247 12.22 20.19 2.12
C ALA A 247 12.84 18.96 1.44
N ASP A 248 13.91 18.40 2.00
CA ASP A 248 14.50 17.15 1.51
C ASP A 248 13.54 15.98 1.72
N LEU A 249 12.89 15.91 2.90
CA LEU A 249 11.85 14.91 3.19
C LEU A 249 10.68 15.02 2.20
N ALA A 250 10.11 16.23 2.06
CA ALA A 250 8.99 16.48 1.17
C ALA A 250 9.31 16.10 -0.29
N LYS A 251 10.54 16.37 -0.75
CA LYS A 251 11.02 15.96 -2.07
C LYS A 251 11.16 14.45 -2.19
N LEU A 252 11.75 13.80 -1.19
CA LEU A 252 12.01 12.36 -1.19
C LEU A 252 10.73 11.54 -1.25
N VAL A 253 9.69 11.97 -0.53
CA VAL A 253 8.42 11.23 -0.42
C VAL A 253 7.37 11.68 -1.42
N HIS A 254 7.65 12.71 -2.23
CA HIS A 254 6.65 13.34 -3.10
C HIS A 254 5.99 12.33 -4.04
N ASP A 255 6.79 11.59 -4.80
CA ASP A 255 6.29 10.66 -5.80
C ASP A 255 5.62 9.45 -5.12
N TYR A 256 6.26 8.90 -4.09
CA TYR A 256 5.75 7.75 -3.33
C TYR A 256 4.41 8.00 -2.65
N LEU A 257 4.24 9.16 -2.01
CA LEU A 257 3.01 9.56 -1.34
C LEU A 257 2.08 10.39 -2.23
N CYS A 258 2.33 10.45 -3.54
CA CYS A 258 1.50 11.13 -4.53
C CYS A 258 1.25 12.62 -4.20
N GLY A 259 2.23 13.28 -3.58
CA GLY A 259 2.15 14.66 -3.10
C GLY A 259 1.45 14.86 -1.75
N ARG A 260 0.99 13.79 -1.09
CA ARG A 260 0.49 13.86 0.29
C ARG A 260 1.65 14.11 1.25
N LYS A 261 1.44 14.96 2.25
CA LYS A 261 2.41 15.18 3.32
C LYS A 261 2.53 13.92 4.20
N PRO A 262 3.76 13.52 4.58
CA PRO A 262 3.95 12.40 5.49
C PRO A 262 3.32 12.68 6.86
N PHE A 263 2.95 11.63 7.61
CA PHE A 263 2.46 11.75 8.99
C PHE A 263 3.57 12.12 9.98
N PHE A 264 4.83 11.97 9.55
CA PHE A 264 6.04 12.19 10.34
C PHE A 264 6.84 13.37 9.78
N THR A 265 7.63 13.97 10.66
CA THR A 265 8.54 15.08 10.39
C THR A 265 9.99 14.60 10.38
N VAL A 266 10.92 15.46 9.98
CA VAL A 266 12.35 15.20 10.15
C VAL A 266 12.71 15.01 11.61
N GLU A 267 12.04 15.69 12.54
CA GLU A 267 12.31 15.51 13.97
C GLU A 267 11.90 14.11 14.45
N ASP A 268 10.77 13.58 13.99
CA ASP A 268 10.34 12.21 14.28
C ASP A 268 11.36 11.16 13.77
N LEU A 269 12.04 11.44 12.66
CA LEU A 269 13.11 10.56 12.13
C LEU A 269 14.39 10.60 12.99
N ARG A 270 14.51 11.54 13.93
CA ARG A 270 15.69 11.70 14.79
C ARG A 270 15.50 11.13 16.18
N THR A 271 14.27 10.94 16.62
CA THR A 271 13.97 10.38 17.94
C THR A 271 14.17 8.86 17.95
N ILE A 272 14.65 8.34 19.09
CA ILE A 272 14.87 6.89 19.30
C ILE A 272 13.56 6.20 19.68
N GLU A 273 12.62 6.94 20.26
CA GLU A 273 11.37 6.38 20.75
C GLU A 273 10.47 5.99 19.57
N ARG A 274 10.17 4.70 19.49
CA ARG A 274 8.99 4.24 18.75
C ARG A 274 7.80 4.92 19.40
N ASN A 275 7.20 5.90 18.73
CA ASN A 275 5.97 6.46 19.21
C ASN A 275 4.93 5.31 19.28
N PRO A 276 4.41 4.99 20.48
CA PRO A 276 3.53 3.84 20.68
C PRO A 276 2.20 3.95 19.93
N TYR A 277 1.88 5.14 19.40
CA TYR A 277 0.71 5.39 18.56
C TYR A 277 0.90 4.95 17.09
N TRP A 278 2.10 4.54 16.68
CA TRP A 278 2.37 4.10 15.30
C TRP A 278 2.05 2.62 15.03
N MET A 279 1.75 1.84 16.07
CA MET A 279 1.54 0.38 15.97
C MET A 279 0.23 -0.10 16.60
N ARG A 280 -0.69 0.82 16.95
CA ARG A 280 -2.02 0.48 17.45
C ARG A 280 -3.05 0.55 16.34
#